data_AF-A0A2D7M1A8-F1
#
_entry.id   AF-A0A2D7M1A8-F1
#
_cell.length_a   1.000
_cell.length_b   1.000
_cell.length_c   1.000
_cell.angle_alpha   90.00
_cell.angle_beta   90.00
_cell.angle_gamma   90.00
#
_symmetry.space_group_name_H-M   'P 1'
#
loop_
_entity.id
_entity.type
_entity.pdbx_description
1 polymer ?
#
loop_
_entity_poly.entity_id
_entity_poly.type
_entity_poly.pdbx_seq_one_letter_code
_entity_poly.pdbx_strand_id
1 'polypeptide(L)'
;MSIEEKIQHFFKVSGRERKLILKELLKESLTRDHVLSLAPAIRDPSPRICARVTSLLARWELDEVFEEQLQGLKDGKQSLLRGQFRKISSRKDSVADQNEATDSSG
;
A
#
# COMPACT_ATOMS: atom_id res chain seq x y z
N MET A 1 -19.19 1.43 -11.61
CA MET A 1 -18.28 0.34 -11.28
C MET A 1 -17.95 0.45 -9.79
N SER A 2 -18.28 -0.58 -9.00
CA SER A 2 -17.96 -0.66 -7.58
C SER A 2 -16.45 -0.72 -7.35
N ILE A 3 -16.00 -0.62 -6.10
CA ILE A 3 -14.57 -0.72 -5.76
C ILE A 3 -14.06 -2.14 -6.09
N GLU A 4 -14.83 -3.17 -5.78
CA GLU A 4 -14.52 -4.57 -6.05
C GLU A 4 -14.39 -4.82 -7.56
N GLU A 5 -15.33 -4.30 -8.35
CA GLU A 5 -15.26 -4.39 -9.81
C GLU A 5 -14.02 -3.67 -10.36
N LYS A 6 -13.64 -2.51 -9.81
CA LYS A 6 -12.40 -1.81 -10.17
C LYS A 6 -11.15 -2.62 -9.82
N ILE A 7 -11.11 -3.27 -8.66
CA ILE A 7 -9.98 -4.13 -8.26
C ILE A 7 -9.88 -5.34 -9.19
N GLN A 8 -11.01 -5.98 -9.51
CA GLN A 8 -11.02 -7.08 -10.47
C GLN A 8 -10.53 -6.62 -11.85
N HIS A 9 -10.99 -5.46 -12.34
CA HIS A 9 -10.56 -4.90 -13.61
C HIS A 9 -9.06 -4.56 -13.62
N PHE A 10 -8.55 -4.00 -12.52
CA PHE A 10 -7.12 -3.70 -12.35
C PHE A 10 -6.22 -4.92 -12.59
N PHE A 11 -6.62 -6.11 -12.12
CA PHE A 11 -5.84 -7.33 -12.34
C PHE A 11 -5.99 -7.93 -13.75
N LYS A 12 -7.09 -7.62 -14.46
CA LYS A 12 -7.34 -8.11 -15.84
C LYS A 12 -6.58 -7.34 -16.90
N VAL A 13 -6.25 -6.07 -16.65
CA VAL A 13 -5.59 -5.20 -17.64
C VAL A 13 -4.10 -5.03 -17.36
N SER A 14 -3.36 -4.41 -18.29
CA SER A 14 -1.91 -4.18 -18.16
C SER A 14 -1.51 -2.76 -18.57
N GLY A 15 -0.22 -2.45 -18.46
CA GLY A 15 0.36 -1.23 -19.01
C GLY A 15 -0.22 0.07 -18.46
N ARG A 16 -0.65 0.97 -19.35
CA ARG A 16 -1.18 2.30 -19.01
C ARG A 16 -2.54 2.21 -18.31
N GLU A 17 -3.41 1.31 -18.75
CA GLU A 17 -4.76 1.18 -18.22
C GLU A 17 -4.73 0.74 -16.75
N ARG A 18 -3.92 -0.26 -16.42
CA ARG A 18 -3.70 -0.70 -15.03
C ARG A 18 -3.31 0.46 -14.10
N LYS A 19 -2.43 1.35 -14.57
CA LYS A 19 -1.99 2.53 -13.80
C LYS A 19 -3.11 3.56 -13.61
N LEU A 20 -4.02 3.68 -14.58
CA LEU A 20 -5.18 4.57 -14.49
C LEU A 20 -6.19 4.05 -13.48
N ILE A 21 -6.53 2.76 -13.54
CA ILE A 21 -7.47 2.15 -12.57
C ILE A 21 -6.93 2.28 -11.15
N LEU A 22 -5.64 2.00 -10.92
CA LEU A 22 -5.06 2.20 -9.59
C LEU A 22 -5.14 3.67 -9.15
N LYS A 23 -4.97 4.63 -10.06
CA LYS A 23 -5.11 6.06 -9.73
C LYS A 23 -6.54 6.40 -9.34
N GLU A 24 -7.54 5.77 -9.95
CA GLU A 24 -8.95 5.95 -9.62
C GLU A 24 -9.30 5.30 -8.28
N LEU A 25 -8.85 4.06 -8.04
CA LEU A 25 -9.01 3.38 -6.75
C LEU A 25 -8.45 4.19 -5.59
N LEU A 26 -7.28 4.83 -5.79
CA LEU A 26 -6.64 5.66 -4.76
C LEU A 26 -7.37 6.97 -4.44
N LYS A 27 -8.42 7.34 -5.18
CA LYS A 27 -9.30 8.48 -4.85
C LYS A 27 -10.48 8.07 -3.98
N GLU A 28 -10.76 6.77 -3.88
CA GLU A 28 -11.88 6.24 -3.12
C GLU A 28 -11.48 6.02 -1.65
N SER A 29 -12.48 5.93 -0.77
CA SER A 29 -12.28 5.44 0.59
C SER A 29 -12.19 3.91 0.57
N LEU A 30 -10.97 3.39 0.59
CA LEU A 30 -10.74 1.94 0.60
C LEU A 30 -10.89 1.40 2.03
N THR A 31 -11.50 0.23 2.17
CA THR A 31 -11.52 -0.54 3.42
C THR A 31 -10.23 -1.35 3.55
N ARG A 32 -10.01 -1.95 4.71
CA ARG A 32 -8.90 -2.90 4.92
C ARG A 32 -8.94 -4.04 3.91
N ASP A 33 -10.14 -4.59 3.64
CA ASP A 33 -10.32 -5.72 2.72
C ASP A 33 -10.03 -5.35 1.25
N HIS A 34 -10.36 -4.13 0.85
CA HIS A 34 -9.98 -3.60 -0.47
C HIS A 34 -8.46 -3.52 -0.61
N VAL A 35 -7.76 -3.09 0.45
CA VAL A 35 -6.31 -2.99 0.44
C VAL A 35 -5.65 -4.38 0.46
N LEU A 36 -6.17 -5.32 1.24
CA LEU A 36 -5.75 -6.73 1.22
C LEU A 36 -5.83 -7.33 -0.19
N SER A 37 -6.95 -7.08 -0.88
CA SER A 37 -7.17 -7.56 -2.25
C SER A 37 -6.16 -7.02 -3.26
N LEU A 38 -5.54 -5.86 -2.98
CA LEU A 38 -4.51 -5.26 -3.83
C LEU A 38 -3.09 -5.76 -3.53
N ALA A 39 -2.85 -6.47 -2.42
CA ALA A 39 -1.52 -6.88 -1.99
C ALA A 39 -0.68 -7.62 -3.06
N PRO A 40 -1.24 -8.53 -3.88
CA PRO A 40 -0.48 -9.23 -4.92
C PRO A 40 0.21 -8.29 -5.92
N ALA A 41 -0.28 -7.05 -6.07
CA ALA A 41 0.28 -6.06 -6.97
C ALA A 41 1.63 -5.47 -6.52
N ILE A 42 2.15 -5.84 -5.34
CA ILE A 42 3.58 -5.59 -5.01
C ILE A 42 4.50 -6.26 -6.05
N ARG A 43 4.10 -7.42 -6.57
CA ARG A 43 4.89 -8.18 -7.53
C ARG A 43 4.83 -7.61 -8.95
N ASP A 44 4.04 -6.55 -9.17
CA ASP A 44 3.88 -5.91 -10.47
C ASP A 44 5.24 -5.43 -11.03
N PRO A 45 5.49 -5.60 -12.35
CA PRO A 45 6.72 -5.13 -12.99
C PRO A 45 6.85 -3.61 -13.01
N SER A 46 5.75 -2.85 -12.87
CA SER A 46 5.75 -1.39 -12.78
C SER A 46 6.20 -0.94 -11.38
N PRO A 47 7.35 -0.25 -11.24
CA PRO A 47 7.82 0.24 -9.94
C PRO A 47 6.81 1.17 -9.27
N ARG A 48 6.05 1.94 -10.08
CA ARG A 48 5.05 2.87 -9.57
C ARG A 48 3.82 2.18 -8.98
N ILE A 49 3.44 1.01 -9.48
CA ILE A 49 2.33 0.23 -8.92
C ILE A 49 2.80 -0.40 -7.61
N CYS A 50 3.94 -1.09 -7.66
CA CYS A 50 4.59 -1.69 -6.51
C CYS A 50 4.74 -0.71 -5.33
N ALA A 51 5.29 0.48 -5.58
CA ALA A 51 5.46 1.52 -4.55
C ALA A 51 4.12 2.03 -3.98
N ARG A 52 3.08 2.18 -4.81
CA ARG A 52 1.76 2.64 -4.35
C ARG A 52 1.07 1.60 -3.47
N VAL A 53 1.12 0.34 -3.88
CA VAL A 53 0.53 -0.78 -3.13
C VAL A 53 1.28 -0.98 -1.81
N THR A 54 2.62 -0.92 -1.83
CA THR A 54 3.45 -0.93 -0.60
C THR A 54 3.04 0.19 0.36
N SER A 55 2.78 1.39 -0.16
CA SER A 55 2.34 2.52 0.67
C SER A 55 0.94 2.33 1.24
N LEU A 56 0.03 1.67 0.51
CA LEU A 56 -1.29 1.32 1.02
C LEU A 56 -1.18 0.32 2.17
N LEU A 57 -0.43 -0.77 1.98
CA LEU A 57 -0.26 -1.79 3.00
C LEU A 57 0.37 -1.23 4.28
N ALA A 58 1.39 -0.36 4.15
CA ALA A 58 2.03 0.28 5.29
C ALA A 58 1.07 1.16 6.10
N ARG A 59 0.18 1.92 5.44
CA ARG A 59 -0.80 2.77 6.13
C ARG A 59 -1.83 1.97 6.94
N TRP A 60 -2.12 0.76 6.47
CA TRP A 60 -3.07 -0.17 7.08
C TRP A 60 -2.40 -1.20 8.00
N GLU A 61 -1.09 -1.08 8.27
CA GLU A 61 -0.32 -1.98 9.15
C GLU A 61 -0.49 -3.46 8.77
N LEU A 62 -0.40 -3.72 7.46
CA LEU A 62 -0.55 -5.06 6.87
C LEU A 62 0.82 -5.74 6.68
N ASP A 63 1.62 -5.77 7.75
CA ASP A 63 3.01 -6.22 7.76
C ASP A 63 3.16 -7.68 7.33
N GLU A 64 2.36 -8.59 7.91
CA GLU A 64 2.41 -10.03 7.58
C GLU A 64 2.11 -10.26 6.09
N VAL A 65 1.02 -9.66 5.60
CA VAL A 65 0.62 -9.76 4.19
C VAL A 65 1.69 -9.14 3.28
N PHE A 66 2.27 -8.02 3.68
CA PHE A 66 3.37 -7.40 2.94
C PHE A 66 4.57 -8.34 2.81
N GLU A 67 5.01 -8.96 3.91
CA GLU A 67 6.15 -9.89 3.92
C GLU A 67 5.89 -11.17 3.11
N GLU A 68 4.67 -11.72 3.15
CA GLU A 68 4.26 -12.84 2.28
C GLU A 68 4.43 -12.49 0.79
N GLN A 69 4.04 -11.27 0.39
CA GLN A 69 4.19 -10.83 -0.99
C GLN A 69 5.65 -10.63 -1.42
N LEU A 70 6.58 -10.45 -0.48
CA LEU A 70 8.02 -10.35 -0.78
C LEU A 70 8.69 -11.70 -1.05
N GLN A 71 8.10 -12.80 -0.59
CA GLN A 71 8.67 -14.14 -0.78
C GLN A 71 8.91 -14.42 -2.28
N GLY A 72 10.12 -14.90 -2.61
CA GLY A 72 10.53 -15.21 -3.97
C GLY A 72 10.95 -14.01 -4.83
N LEU A 73 10.89 -12.77 -4.30
CA LEU A 73 11.50 -11.61 -4.97
C LEU A 73 13.01 -11.58 -4.74
N LYS A 74 13.76 -10.95 -5.64
CA LYS A 74 15.21 -10.72 -5.45
C LYS A 74 15.47 -9.87 -4.20
N ASP A 75 16.53 -10.17 -3.47
CA ASP A 75 16.89 -9.51 -2.19
C ASP A 75 16.98 -7.99 -2.29
N GLY A 76 17.52 -7.47 -3.39
CA GLY A 76 17.58 -6.02 -3.63
C GLY A 76 16.19 -5.38 -3.73
N LYS A 77 15.22 -6.07 -4.37
CA LYS A 77 13.83 -5.60 -4.44
C LYS A 77 13.16 -5.70 -3.08
N GLN A 78 13.35 -6.79 -2.35
CA GLN A 78 12.82 -6.93 -0.99
C GLN A 78 13.30 -5.80 -0.07
N SER A 79 14.62 -5.55 -0.07
CA SER A 79 15.24 -4.51 0.76
C SER A 79 14.70 -3.12 0.46
N LEU A 80 14.54 -2.79 -0.83
CA LEU A 80 13.96 -1.51 -1.25
C LEU A 80 12.52 -1.35 -0.76
N LEU A 81 11.69 -2.39 -0.90
CA LEU A 81 10.28 -2.33 -0.50
C LEU A 81 10.11 -2.29 1.01
N ARG A 82 10.89 -3.09 1.77
CA ARG A 82 10.91 -3.01 3.24
C ARG A 82 11.31 -1.62 3.73
N GLY A 83 12.32 -1.02 3.10
CA GLY A 83 12.73 0.35 3.41
C GLY A 83 11.61 1.37 3.18
N GLN A 84 10.88 1.25 2.07
CA GLN A 84 9.72 2.10 1.80
C GLN A 84 8.59 1.87 2.80
N PHE A 85 8.25 0.62 3.09
CA PHE A 85 7.19 0.25 4.03
C PHE A 85 7.46 0.86 5.41
N ARG A 86 8.63 0.57 6.00
CA ARG A 86 9.03 1.08 7.33
C ARG A 86 9.01 2.60 7.42
N LYS A 87 9.48 3.30 6.38
CA LYS A 87 9.48 4.77 6.34
C LYS A 87 8.07 5.36 6.44
N ILE A 88 7.07 4.64 5.95
CA ILE A 88 5.67 5.08 6.00
C ILE A 88 5.06 4.73 7.35
N SER A 89 5.27 3.50 7.83
CA SER A 89 4.78 3.06 9.14
C SER A 89 5.32 3.95 10.26
N SER A 90 6.63 4.24 10.27
CA SER A 90 7.24 5.08 11.32
C SER A 90 6.75 6.53 11.34
N ARG A 91 6.26 7.05 10.21
CA ARG A 91 5.66 8.40 10.15
C ARG A 91 4.28 8.43 10.78
N LYS A 92 3.57 7.30 10.82
CA LYS A 92 2.26 7.21 11.48
C LYS A 92 2.45 7.37 12.99
N ASP A 93 3.45 6.68 13.54
CA ASP A 93 3.80 6.74 14.97
C ASP A 93 4.22 8.16 15.38
N SER A 94 5.05 8.83 14.55
CA SER A 94 5.48 10.21 14.84
C SER A 94 4.36 11.26 14.83
N VAL A 95 3.21 10.98 14.20
CA VAL A 95 2.05 11.88 14.21
C VAL A 95 1.14 11.58 15.42
N ALA A 96 1.12 10.34 15.91
CA ALA A 96 0.41 9.99 17.14
C ALA A 96 1.02 10.68 18.36
N ASP A 97 2.35 10.71 18.47
CA ASP A 97 3.07 11.33 19.61
C ASP A 97 2.91 12.86 19.70
N GLN A 98 2.58 13.55 18.59
CA GLN A 98 2.39 15.01 18.61
C GLN A 98 0.98 15.44 19.07
N ASN A 99 0.00 14.53 19.07
CA ASN A 99 -1.36 14.84 19.52
C ASN A 99 -1.58 14.58 21.02
N GLU A 100 -0.70 13.85 21.70
CA GLU A 100 -0.78 13.66 23.16
C GLU A 100 -0.10 14.79 23.95
N ALA A 101 0.75 15.61 23.32
CA ALA A 101 1.50 16.68 23.99
C ALA A 101 0.72 18.00 24.18
N THR A 102 -0.54 18.11 23.73
CA THR A 102 -1.32 19.37 23.80
C THR A 102 -2.45 19.37 24.83
N ASP A 103 -2.65 18.31 25.61
CA ASP A 103 -3.70 18.25 26.65
C ASP A 103 -3.15 18.26 28.09
N SER A 104 -1.98 18.88 28.28
CA SER A 104 -1.35 19.04 29.60
C SER A 104 -0.91 20.47 29.82
N SER A 105 -1.87 21.39 29.83
CA SER A 105 -1.70 22.70 30.47
C SER A 105 -3.04 23.07 31.09
N GLY A 106 -3.15 22.78 32.39
CA GLY A 106 -4.19 23.30 33.26
C GLY A 106 -3.98 24.77 33.60
#